data_AF-A0A6C0QF29-F1
#
_entry.id   AF-A0A6C0QF29-F1
#
_cell.length_a   1.000
_cell.length_b   1.000
_cell.length_c   1.000
_cell.angle_alpha   90.00
_cell.angle_beta   90.00
_cell.angle_gamma   90.00
#
_symmetry.space_group_name_H-M   'P 1'
#
loop_
_entity.id
_entity.type
_entity.pdbx_description
1 polymer ?
#
loop_
_entity_poly.entity_id
_entity_poly.type
_entity_poly.pdbx_seq_one_letter_code
_entity_poly.pdbx_strand_id
1 'polypeptide(L)'
;MVLVGIVIGAHFAKLEVTWLLLAGESMTAVTLLLLALLKNSERRAEHAIQLKLDAIAAALLETQEGKPGTAVKSLREAIKIEDDT
;
A
#
# COMPACT_ATOMS: atom_id res chain seq x y z
N MET A 1 25.63 5.43 9.32
CA MET A 1 26.64 5.72 10.37
C MET A 1 26.84 7.21 10.62
N VAL A 2 26.85 8.07 9.59
CA VAL A 2 26.97 9.53 9.76
C VAL A 2 25.83 10.13 10.60
N LEU A 3 24.59 9.71 10.32
CA LEU A 3 23.40 10.15 11.07
C LEU A 3 23.47 9.80 12.57
N VAL A 4 23.94 8.58 12.88
CA VAL A 4 24.13 8.10 14.27
C VAL A 4 25.24 8.89 14.98
N GLY A 5 26.34 9.17 14.29
CA GLY A 5 27.44 9.98 14.84
C GLY A 5 27.03 11.42 15.16
N ILE A 6 26.18 12.04 14.32
CA ILE A 6 25.65 13.39 14.55
C ILE A 6 24.76 13.42 15.80
N VAL A 7 23.90 12.42 16.00
CA VAL A 7 23.02 12.34 17.17
C VAL A 7 23.83 12.17 18.46
N ILE A 8 24.85 11.30 18.45
CA ILE A 8 25.74 11.10 19.60
C ILE A 8 26.51 12.40 19.90
N GLY A 9 27.05 13.06 18.87
CA GLY A 9 27.75 14.33 19.03
C GLY A 9 26.88 15.45 19.62
N ALA A 10 25.62 15.58 19.15
CA ALA A 10 24.67 16.55 19.68
C ALA A 10 24.29 16.26 21.15
N HIS A 11 24.19 14.99 21.53
CA HIS A 11 23.92 14.58 22.91
C HIS A 11 25.07 14.97 23.86
N PHE A 12 26.32 14.84 23.43
CA PHE A 12 27.49 15.28 24.20
C PHE A 12 27.66 16.81 24.21
N ALA A 13 27.18 17.51 23.18
CA ALA A 13 27.23 18.98 23.07
C ALA A 13 26.25 19.72 24.00
N LYS A 14 25.47 19.01 24.84
CA LYS A 14 24.40 19.58 25.68
C LYS A 14 23.42 20.46 24.88
N LEU A 15 23.05 20.03 23.67
CA LEU A 15 21.88 20.61 23.02
C LEU A 15 20.68 20.50 23.96
N GLU A 16 19.93 21.58 24.11
CA GLU A 16 18.77 21.64 24.99
C GLU A 16 17.84 20.46 24.68
N VAL A 17 17.60 19.62 25.68
CA VAL A 17 16.91 18.32 25.57
C VAL A 17 15.57 18.44 24.82
N THR A 18 14.92 19.60 24.94
CA THR A 18 13.71 20.01 24.20
C THR A 18 13.83 19.83 22.68
N TRP A 19 14.94 20.25 22.07
CA TRP A 19 15.14 20.13 20.62
C TRP A 19 15.35 18.68 20.18
N LEU A 20 16.01 17.88 21.01
CA LEU A 20 16.23 16.46 20.74
C LEU A 20 14.92 15.67 20.83
N LEU A 21 14.09 15.97 21.84
CA LEU A 21 12.75 15.40 22.00
C LEU A 21 11.84 15.76 20.83
N LEU A 22 11.79 17.03 20.43
CA LEU A 22 10.99 17.48 19.30
C LEU A 22 11.37 16.75 18.00
N ALA A 23 12.68 16.60 17.74
CA ALA A 23 13.15 15.87 16.56
C ALA A 23 12.80 14.38 16.62
N GLY A 24 12.93 13.75 17.79
CA GLY A 24 12.57 12.34 18.00
C GLY A 24 11.07 12.06 17.85
N GLU A 25 10.23 12.91 18.44
CA GLU A 25 8.77 12.83 18.32
C GLU A 25 8.32 13.07 16.88
N SER A 26 8.90 14.06 16.20
CA SER A 26 8.62 14.34 14.79
C SER A 26 9.01 13.17 13.89
N MET A 27 10.20 12.60 14.06
CA MET A 27 10.64 11.43 13.28
C MET A 27 9.74 10.22 13.52
N THR A 28 9.32 9.99 14.77
CA THR A 28 8.37 8.92 15.12
C THR A 28 7.03 9.15 14.45
N ALA A 29 6.48 10.36 14.51
CA ALA A 29 5.22 10.71 13.88
C ALA A 29 5.27 10.52 12.36
N VAL A 30 6.34 10.98 11.70
CA VAL A 30 6.56 10.77 10.26
C VAL A 30 6.68 9.27 9.93
N THR A 31 7.39 8.51 10.75
CA THR A 31 7.55 7.06 10.54
C THR A 31 6.21 6.34 10.64
N LEU A 32 5.40 6.66 11.65
CA LEU A 32 4.06 6.10 11.81
C LEU A 32 3.12 6.51 10.66
N LEU A 33 3.22 7.77 10.21
CA LEU A 33 2.47 8.25 9.06
C LEU A 33 2.84 7.46 7.79
N LEU A 34 4.13 7.30 7.49
CA LEU A 34 4.60 6.53 6.34
C LEU A 34 4.16 5.07 6.44
N LEU A 35 4.28 4.46 7.62
CA LEU A 35 3.82 3.10 7.87
C LEU A 35 2.30 2.95 7.64
N ALA A 36 1.51 3.91 8.10
CA ALA A 36 0.07 3.92 7.89
C ALA A 36 -0.29 4.07 6.41
N LEU A 37 0.40 4.95 5.67
CA LEU A 37 0.19 5.14 4.23
C LEU A 37 0.58 3.90 3.42
N LEU A 38 1.69 3.25 3.78
CA LEU A 38 2.12 2.00 3.17
C LEU A 38 1.06 0.93 3.40
N LYS A 39 0.65 0.72 4.64
CA LYS A 39 -0.38 -0.28 4.99
C LYS A 39 -1.72 0.02 4.34
N ASN A 40 -2.08 1.30 4.19
CA ASN A 40 -3.29 1.68 3.45
C ASN A 40 -3.20 1.32 1.97
N SER A 41 -2.03 1.48 1.36
CA SER A 41 -1.80 1.14 -0.05
C SER A 41 -1.74 -0.37 -0.27
N GLU A 42 -1.14 -1.12 0.66
CA GLU A 42 -1.13 -2.60 0.67
C GLU A 42 -2.56 -3.15 0.72
N ARG A 43 -3.38 -2.72 1.69
CA ARG A 43 -4.80 -3.15 1.77
C ARG A 43 -5.58 -2.83 0.50
N ARG A 44 -5.36 -1.65 -0.09
CA ARG A 44 -6.03 -1.25 -1.33
C ARG A 44 -5.63 -2.16 -2.50
N ALA A 45 -4.35 -2.50 -2.60
CA ALA A 45 -3.83 -3.37 -3.65
C ALA A 45 -4.33 -4.82 -3.48
N GLU A 46 -4.29 -5.35 -2.27
CA GLU A 46 -4.82 -6.69 -1.95
C GLU A 46 -6.30 -6.82 -2.35
N HIS A 47 -7.12 -5.83 -2.00
CA HIS A 47 -8.54 -5.85 -2.34
C HIS A 47 -8.77 -5.83 -3.86
N ALA A 48 -8.01 -5.02 -4.60
CA ALA A 48 -8.09 -4.98 -6.06
C ALA A 48 -7.67 -6.30 -6.71
N ILE A 49 -6.64 -6.97 -6.17
CA ILE A 49 -6.19 -8.28 -6.67
C ILE A 49 -7.27 -9.35 -6.42
N GLN A 50 -7.86 -9.39 -5.23
CA GLN A 50 -8.93 -10.33 -4.91
C GLN A 50 -10.14 -10.15 -5.82
N LEU A 51 -10.60 -8.91 -6.03
CA LEU A 51 -11.73 -8.63 -6.92
C LEU A 51 -11.47 -9.12 -8.36
N LYS A 52 -10.25 -8.92 -8.87
CA LYS A 52 -9.85 -9.43 -10.19
C LYS A 52 -9.83 -10.96 -10.24
N LEU A 53 -9.31 -11.61 -9.19
CA LEU A 53 -9.25 -13.07 -9.11
C LEU A 53 -10.65 -13.68 -9.04
N ASP A 54 -11.55 -13.09 -8.27
CA ASP A 54 -12.95 -13.51 -8.16
C ASP A 54 -13.66 -13.39 -9.51
N ALA A 55 -13.42 -12.29 -10.24
CA ALA A 55 -13.97 -12.12 -11.57
C ALA A 55 -13.42 -13.17 -12.55
N ILE A 56 -12.13 -13.51 -12.47
CA ILE A 56 -11.51 -14.57 -13.30
C ILE A 56 -12.13 -15.92 -12.98
N ALA A 57 -12.25 -16.26 -11.69
CA ALA A 57 -12.85 -17.52 -11.25
C ALA A 57 -14.30 -17.65 -11.74
N ALA A 58 -15.09 -16.57 -11.64
CA ALA A 58 -16.47 -16.54 -12.11
C ALA A 58 -16.56 -16.76 -13.64
N ALA A 59 -15.71 -16.11 -14.44
CA ALA A 59 -15.70 -16.28 -15.88
C ALA A 59 -15.21 -17.67 -16.33
N LEU A 60 -14.23 -18.27 -15.63
CA LEU A 60 -13.78 -19.63 -15.90
C LEU A 60 -14.88 -20.65 -15.61
N LEU A 61 -15.63 -20.49 -14.51
CA LEU A 61 -16.78 -21.33 -14.18
C LEU A 61 -17.88 -21.22 -15.25
N GLU A 62 -18.22 -20.00 -15.67
CA GLU A 62 -19.24 -19.77 -16.70
C GLU A 62 -18.86 -20.37 -18.06
N THR A 63 -17.58 -20.29 -18.42
CA THR A 63 -17.04 -20.92 -19.64
C THR A 63 -17.15 -22.44 -19.59
N GLN A 64 -16.88 -23.05 -18.43
CA GLN A 64 -17.01 -24.50 -18.25
C GLN A 64 -18.46 -24.98 -18.24
N GLU A 65 -19.40 -24.17 -17.74
CA GLU A 65 -20.83 -24.50 -17.73
C GLU A 65 -21.51 -24.30 -19.10
N GLY A 66 -20.81 -23.73 -20.09
CA GLY A 66 -21.34 -23.50 -21.44
C GLY A 66 -22.53 -22.53 -21.49
N LYS A 67 -22.74 -21.76 -20.41
CA LYS A 67 -23.84 -20.79 -20.30
C LYS A 67 -23.34 -19.42 -20.77
N PRO A 68 -24.01 -18.76 -21.75
CA PRO A 68 -23.70 -17.38 -22.06
C PRO A 68 -24.19 -16.51 -20.90
N GLY A 69 -23.29 -15.87 -20.17
CA GLY A 69 -23.73 -15.08 -19.04
C GLY A 69 -22.80 -13.95 -18.60
N THR A 70 -23.26 -13.29 -17.55
CA THR A 70 -22.79 -12.01 -17.03
C THR A 70 -21.39 -12.05 -16.43
N ALA A 71 -20.84 -13.22 -16.08
CA ALA A 71 -19.53 -13.30 -15.41
C ALA A 71 -18.36 -12.95 -16.35
N VAL A 72 -18.42 -13.34 -17.63
CA VAL A 72 -17.45 -12.90 -18.66
C VAL A 72 -17.46 -11.37 -18.83
N LYS A 73 -18.64 -10.74 -18.71
CA LYS A 73 -18.76 -9.27 -18.77
C LYS A 73 -18.14 -8.61 -17.53
N SER A 74 -18.45 -9.12 -16.33
CA SER A 74 -17.86 -8.63 -15.08
C SER A 74 -16.34 -8.83 -15.03
N LEU A 75 -15.82 -9.91 -15.60
CA LEU A 75 -14.38 -10.13 -15.79
C LEU A 75 -13.73 -9.05 -16.65
N ARG A 76 -14.32 -8.75 -17.81
CA ARG A 76 -13.81 -7.71 -18.72
C ARG A 76 -13.74 -6.35 -18.03
N GLU A 77 -14.77 -6.01 -17.25
CA GLU A 77 -14.83 -4.76 -16.48
C GLU A 77 -13.80 -4.72 -15.35
N ALA A 78 -13.65 -5.82 -14.60
CA ALA A 78 -12.67 -5.92 -13.50
C ALA A 78 -11.21 -5.90 -13.97
N ILE A 79 -10.91 -6.50 -15.14
CA ILE A 79 -9.57 -6.47 -15.73
C ILE A 79 -9.26 -5.09 -16.33
N LYS A 80 -10.29 -4.30 -16.67
CA LYS A 80 -10.15 -2.99 -17.31
C LYS A 80 -9.18 -3.08 -18.49
N ILE A 81 -9.47 -4.02 -19.39
CA ILE A 81 -8.86 -4.00 -20.73
C ILE A 81 -9.39 -2.73 -21.37
N GLU A 82 -8.67 -1.62 -21.20
CA GLU A 82 -8.82 -0.43 -22.02
C GLU A 82 -8.57 -0.90 -23.46
N ASP A 83 -9.64 -0.98 -24.24
CA ASP A 83 -9.55 -1.06 -25.70
C ASP A 83 -8.96 0.29 -26.15
N ASP A 84 -7.63 0.42 -26.05
CA ASP A 84 -6.87 1.44 -26.77
C ASP A 84 -7.14 1.21 -28.27
N THR A 85 -7.99 2.07 -28.82
CA THR A 85 -8.30 2.18 -30.25
C THR A 85 -7.66 3.42 -30.83
#